data_AF-A0A9E0TK97-F1
#
_entry.id   AF-A0A9E0TK97-F1
#
_cell.length_a   1.000
_cell.length_b   1.000
_cell.length_c   1.000
_cell.angle_alpha   90.00
_cell.angle_beta   90.00
_cell.angle_gamma   90.00
#
_symmetry.space_group_name_H-M   'P 1'
#
loop_
_entity.id
_entity.type
_entity.pdbx_description
1 polymer ?
#
loop_
_entity_poly.entity_id
_entity_poly.type
_entity_poly.pdbx_seq_one_letter_code
_entity_poly.pdbx_strand_id
1 'polypeptide(L)'
;GMVATTGFVLFAPLLARWALAFGPAEYFALMVFAFACITGLMGDAPMKAALAAVIGLALATVGLDSNSGVYRFTADNVHLSDGIQFIVVVIGLFSVSEVLLMLEQHFQSSGMIKSTGRSMFNLKELAHTWWGTVRSSVVGFVVGVLPGAGATIASAMTYTMEKNIAGASGTFGKGDIRGVAAPEAANNASAGGSFVPMLTLGVPGSGTTAVMMGALALYNITPGPALFTQNPNLVWGLIASMFVANVLLLVMNIPLVGVFSSMLRTPNWLLVPGILAVSTVGVYSVHATTFDLTLMAVFGVVGYLLRKQGVPMAPLILGFVLGEMMEQNLRRALSITNGELGILLESPISRGLWLIAVLMVVVPPLLRLRRRRLAAQAA
;
A
#
# COMPACT_ATOMS: atom_id res chain seq x y z
N GLY A 1 9.39 -11.09 7.04
CA GLY A 1 9.22 -12.47 6.56
C GLY A 1 8.52 -13.35 7.57
N MET A 2 9.25 -14.27 8.22
CA MET A 2 8.68 -15.37 9.01
C MET A 2 7.65 -14.94 10.06
N VAL A 3 7.94 -13.90 10.87
CA VAL A 3 7.00 -13.38 11.88
C VAL A 3 5.66 -12.97 11.26
N ALA A 4 5.69 -12.32 10.09
CA ALA A 4 4.49 -11.90 9.40
C ALA A 4 3.72 -13.07 8.78
N THR A 5 4.42 -14.06 8.24
CA THR A 5 3.77 -15.27 7.70
C THR A 5 3.14 -16.12 8.81
N THR A 6 3.80 -16.25 9.96
CA THR A 6 3.20 -16.88 11.15
C THR A 6 2.00 -16.07 11.65
N GLY A 7 2.13 -14.74 11.73
CA GLY A 7 1.02 -13.85 12.05
C GLY A 7 -0.16 -14.02 11.08
N PHE A 8 0.11 -14.15 9.77
CA PHE A 8 -0.91 -14.44 8.78
C PHE A 8 -1.65 -15.73 9.13
N VAL A 9 -0.96 -16.86 9.30
CA VAL A 9 -1.57 -18.16 9.63
C VAL A 9 -2.51 -18.06 10.85
N LEU A 10 -2.12 -17.28 11.86
CA LEU A 10 -2.90 -17.11 13.09
C LEU A 10 -4.10 -16.17 12.92
N PHE A 11 -3.90 -15.02 12.30
CA PHE A 11 -4.91 -13.95 12.25
C PHE A 11 -5.86 -14.06 11.05
N ALA A 12 -5.44 -14.65 9.94
CA ALA A 12 -6.29 -14.70 8.75
C ALA A 12 -7.56 -15.53 8.91
N PRO A 13 -7.54 -16.74 9.53
CA PRO A 13 -8.76 -17.48 9.80
C PRO A 13 -9.70 -16.73 10.77
N LEU A 14 -9.13 -16.01 11.73
CA LEU A 14 -9.89 -15.21 12.71
C LEU A 14 -10.61 -14.04 12.01
N LEU A 15 -9.87 -13.29 11.19
CA LEU A 15 -10.40 -12.17 10.42
C LEU A 15 -11.43 -12.63 9.38
N ALA A 16 -11.17 -13.73 8.66
CA ALA A 16 -12.12 -14.28 7.69
C ALA A 16 -13.46 -14.65 8.35
N ARG A 17 -13.44 -15.27 9.54
CA ARG A 17 -14.66 -15.58 10.31
C ARG A 17 -15.40 -14.33 10.75
N TRP A 18 -14.69 -13.31 11.22
CA TRP A 18 -15.28 -12.02 11.58
C TRP A 18 -15.93 -11.33 10.38
N ALA A 19 -15.26 -11.39 9.23
CA ALA A 19 -15.71 -10.76 8.01
C ALA A 19 -16.95 -11.41 7.38
N LEU A 20 -17.25 -12.68 7.73
CA LEU A 20 -18.53 -13.31 7.37
C LEU A 20 -19.73 -12.64 8.05
N ALA A 21 -19.52 -11.94 9.16
CA ALA A 21 -20.57 -11.19 9.85
C ALA A 21 -20.77 -9.77 9.29
N PHE A 22 -20.01 -9.37 8.27
CA PHE A 22 -20.06 -8.01 7.73
C PHE A 22 -21.17 -7.91 6.67
N GLY A 23 -22.08 -6.97 6.86
CA GLY A 23 -23.02 -6.53 5.85
C GLY A 23 -22.48 -5.34 5.05
N PRO A 24 -23.29 -4.76 4.15
CA PRO A 24 -22.90 -3.62 3.33
C PRO A 24 -22.46 -2.39 4.15
N ALA A 25 -23.13 -2.12 5.28
CA ALA A 25 -22.81 -0.99 6.15
C ALA A 25 -21.41 -1.14 6.78
N GLU A 26 -21.06 -2.35 7.26
CA GLU A 26 -19.76 -2.65 7.83
C GLU A 26 -18.64 -2.57 6.79
N TYR A 27 -18.87 -3.08 5.57
CA TYR A 27 -17.89 -2.94 4.49
C TYR A 27 -17.66 -1.49 4.12
N PHE A 28 -18.71 -0.66 4.04
CA PHE A 28 -18.55 0.77 3.82
C PHE A 28 -17.73 1.43 4.95
N ALA A 29 -18.06 1.15 6.22
CA ALA A 29 -17.32 1.66 7.37
C ALA A 29 -15.85 1.18 7.38
N LEU A 30 -15.59 -0.05 6.94
CA LEU A 30 -14.24 -0.60 6.80
C LEU A 30 -13.42 0.16 5.75
N MET A 31 -14.02 0.53 4.62
CA MET A 31 -13.34 1.34 3.59
C MET A 31 -13.04 2.75 4.10
N VAL A 32 -13.98 3.36 4.82
CA VAL A 32 -13.74 4.66 5.48
C VAL A 32 -12.63 4.55 6.52
N PHE A 33 -12.61 3.47 7.32
CA PHE A 33 -11.52 3.17 8.23
C PHE A 33 -10.18 3.03 7.50
N ALA A 34 -10.15 2.39 6.32
CA ALA A 34 -8.93 2.27 5.54
C ALA A 34 -8.38 3.63 5.07
N PHE A 35 -9.25 4.53 4.60
CA PHE A 35 -8.86 5.90 4.25
C PHE A 35 -8.44 6.71 5.49
N ALA A 36 -9.11 6.52 6.63
CA ALA A 36 -8.73 7.12 7.90
C ALA A 36 -7.34 6.66 8.38
N CYS A 37 -7.01 5.38 8.24
CA CYS A 37 -5.69 4.85 8.56
C CYS A 37 -4.60 5.52 7.72
N ILE A 38 -4.76 5.55 6.39
CA ILE A 38 -3.80 6.22 5.49
C ILE A 38 -3.58 7.67 5.87
N THR A 39 -4.67 8.42 6.02
CA THR A 39 -4.61 9.85 6.26
C THR A 39 -4.03 10.17 7.64
N GLY A 40 -4.37 9.38 8.66
CA GLY A 40 -3.87 9.54 10.03
C GLY A 40 -2.41 9.15 10.21
N LEU A 41 -1.95 8.10 9.51
CA LEU A 41 -0.57 7.59 9.59
C LEU A 41 0.41 8.36 8.71
N MET A 42 -0.06 9.05 7.67
CA MET A 42 0.82 9.89 6.85
C MET A 42 1.28 11.15 7.61
N GLY A 43 2.56 11.12 7.98
CA GLY A 43 3.27 12.11 8.79
C GLY A 43 3.16 13.54 8.27
N ASP A 44 3.54 13.75 7.01
CA ASP A 44 3.94 15.09 6.57
C ASP A 44 2.81 15.91 5.93
N ALA A 45 1.79 15.25 5.37
CA ALA A 45 0.70 15.92 4.67
C ALA A 45 -0.60 15.09 4.61
N PRO A 46 -1.32 14.93 5.75
CA PRO A 46 -2.56 14.13 5.80
C PRO A 46 -3.63 14.63 4.81
N MET A 47 -3.71 15.96 4.60
CA MET A 47 -4.63 16.56 3.64
C MET A 47 -4.30 16.16 2.19
N LYS A 48 -3.02 16.05 1.82
CA LYS A 48 -2.62 15.59 0.48
C LYS A 48 -2.95 14.11 0.28
N ALA A 49 -2.84 13.31 1.33
CA ALA A 49 -3.25 11.91 1.30
C ALA A 49 -4.77 11.77 1.14
N ALA A 50 -5.56 12.60 1.83
CA ALA A 50 -7.01 12.64 1.68
C ALA A 50 -7.42 13.09 0.28
N LEU A 51 -6.81 14.16 -0.24
CA LEU A 51 -7.02 14.63 -1.60
C LEU A 51 -6.70 13.54 -2.63
N ALA A 52 -5.58 12.85 -2.48
CA ALA A 52 -5.20 11.72 -3.33
C ALA A 52 -6.28 10.62 -3.33
N ALA A 53 -6.76 10.23 -2.15
CA ALA A 53 -7.82 9.23 -2.02
C ALA A 53 -9.12 9.69 -2.70
N VAL A 54 -9.52 10.95 -2.53
CA VAL A 54 -10.71 11.52 -3.19
C VAL A 54 -10.55 11.55 -4.72
N ILE A 55 -9.37 11.89 -5.23
CA ILE A 55 -9.08 11.81 -6.68
C ILE A 55 -9.24 10.36 -7.16
N GLY A 56 -8.68 9.40 -6.42
CA GLY A 56 -8.84 7.97 -6.73
C GLY A 56 -10.29 7.53 -6.76
N LEU A 57 -11.06 7.90 -5.73
CA LEU A 57 -12.50 7.61 -5.65
C LEU A 57 -13.27 8.24 -6.83
N ALA A 58 -12.97 9.48 -7.21
CA ALA A 58 -13.61 10.14 -8.35
C ALA A 58 -13.31 9.40 -9.67
N LEU A 59 -12.05 8.98 -9.88
CA LEU A 59 -11.67 8.19 -11.05
C LEU A 59 -12.38 6.82 -11.11
N ALA A 60 -12.66 6.20 -9.96
CA ALA A 60 -13.39 4.93 -9.90
C ALA A 60 -14.88 5.06 -10.29
N THR A 61 -15.45 6.27 -10.25
CA THR A 61 -16.85 6.50 -10.67
C THR A 61 -17.04 6.65 -12.18
N VAL A 62 -15.95 6.74 -12.93
CA VAL A 62 -15.98 6.85 -14.39
C VAL A 62 -16.41 5.51 -15.00
N GLY A 63 -17.41 5.54 -15.88
CA GLY A 63 -17.94 4.37 -16.56
C GLY A 63 -19.41 4.10 -16.27
N LEU A 64 -19.86 2.90 -16.63
CA LEU A 64 -21.22 2.42 -16.39
C LEU A 64 -21.47 2.19 -14.90
N ASP A 65 -22.50 2.83 -14.34
CA ASP A 65 -23.01 2.50 -13.01
C ASP A 65 -23.74 1.15 -13.06
N SER A 66 -23.18 0.13 -12.42
CA SER A 66 -23.78 -1.21 -12.39
C SER A 66 -25.14 -1.28 -11.70
N ASN A 67 -25.49 -0.28 -10.88
CA ASN A 67 -26.77 -0.24 -10.18
C ASN A 67 -27.86 0.48 -10.98
N SER A 68 -27.52 1.60 -11.65
CA SER A 68 -28.50 2.41 -12.41
C SER A 68 -28.47 2.20 -13.93
N GLY A 69 -27.42 1.57 -14.47
CA GLY A 69 -27.20 1.42 -15.91
C GLY A 69 -26.83 2.73 -16.63
N VAL A 70 -26.53 3.79 -15.89
CA VAL A 70 -26.20 5.11 -16.43
C VAL A 70 -24.69 5.24 -16.62
N TYR A 71 -24.26 5.76 -17.77
CA TYR A 71 -22.87 6.12 -18.01
C TYR A 71 -22.50 7.42 -17.29
N ARG A 72 -21.42 7.39 -16.51
CA ARG A 72 -20.94 8.53 -15.71
C ARG A 72 -19.55 8.94 -16.16
N PHE A 73 -19.37 10.24 -16.41
CA PHE A 73 -18.08 10.84 -16.75
C PHE A 73 -17.37 10.21 -17.97
N THR A 74 -18.11 9.59 -18.89
CA THR A 74 -17.56 8.95 -20.09
C THR A 74 -17.30 9.92 -21.25
N ALA A 75 -17.82 11.15 -21.16
CA ALA A 75 -17.72 12.19 -22.20
C ALA A 75 -18.10 11.66 -23.61
N ASP A 76 -19.14 10.82 -23.67
CA ASP A 76 -19.63 10.12 -24.88
C ASP A 76 -18.58 9.26 -25.60
N ASN A 77 -17.46 8.95 -24.94
CA ASN A 77 -16.43 8.08 -25.48
C ASN A 77 -16.71 6.62 -25.09
N VAL A 78 -16.91 5.76 -26.09
CA VAL A 78 -17.18 4.32 -25.92
C VAL A 78 -16.06 3.61 -25.15
N HIS A 79 -14.81 4.05 -25.29
CA HIS A 79 -13.68 3.45 -24.57
C HIS A 79 -13.71 3.71 -23.05
N LEU A 80 -14.51 4.67 -22.58
CA LEU A 80 -14.69 4.94 -21.16
C LEU A 80 -15.97 4.30 -20.60
N SER A 81 -16.79 3.66 -21.44
CA SER A 81 -18.04 3.01 -21.02
C SER A 81 -17.82 1.93 -19.96
N ASP A 82 -16.76 1.13 -20.10
CA ASP A 82 -16.37 0.09 -19.15
C ASP A 82 -15.54 0.64 -17.97
N GLY A 83 -15.43 1.97 -17.88
CA GLY A 83 -14.62 2.66 -16.90
C GLY A 83 -13.12 2.65 -17.23
N ILE A 84 -12.35 3.18 -16.29
CA ILE A 84 -10.89 3.26 -16.44
C ILE A 84 -10.27 1.95 -15.98
N GLN A 85 -9.38 1.38 -16.79
CA GLN A 85 -8.76 0.10 -16.44
C GLN A 85 -7.71 0.29 -15.34
N PHE A 86 -7.75 -0.58 -14.34
CA PHE A 86 -6.84 -0.54 -13.19
C PHE A 86 -5.36 -0.54 -13.61
N ILE A 87 -5.01 -1.40 -14.56
CA ILE A 87 -3.64 -1.54 -15.06
C ILE A 87 -3.11 -0.22 -15.67
N VAL A 88 -3.99 0.52 -16.36
CA VAL A 88 -3.66 1.81 -17.00
C VAL A 88 -3.34 2.86 -15.95
N VAL A 89 -4.16 2.93 -14.88
CA VAL A 89 -3.96 3.87 -13.76
C VAL A 89 -2.67 3.56 -13.02
N VAL A 90 -2.43 2.30 -12.68
CA VAL A 90 -1.23 1.89 -11.93
C VAL A 90 0.03 2.14 -12.74
N ILE A 91 0.08 1.72 -14.00
CA ILE A 91 1.27 1.87 -14.83
C ILE A 91 1.53 3.35 -15.12
N GLY A 92 0.48 4.16 -15.39
CA GLY A 92 0.62 5.60 -15.53
C GLY A 92 1.17 6.26 -14.25
N LEU A 93 0.50 6.04 -13.11
CA LEU A 93 0.82 6.72 -11.85
C LEU A 93 2.07 6.19 -11.12
N PHE A 94 2.49 4.94 -11.32
CA PHE A 94 3.72 4.40 -10.74
C PHE A 94 4.88 4.35 -11.73
N SER A 95 4.71 3.79 -12.92
CA SER A 95 5.84 3.56 -13.83
C SER A 95 6.16 4.80 -14.66
N VAL A 96 5.18 5.35 -15.37
CA VAL A 96 5.42 6.49 -16.29
C VAL A 96 5.77 7.75 -15.50
N SER A 97 5.06 8.04 -14.41
CA SER A 97 5.34 9.22 -13.59
C SER A 97 6.71 9.18 -12.90
N GLU A 98 7.17 7.99 -12.46
CA GLU A 98 8.51 7.80 -11.89
C GLU A 98 9.58 8.01 -12.95
N VAL A 99 9.38 7.46 -14.16
CA VAL A 99 10.27 7.67 -15.29
C VAL A 99 10.42 9.17 -15.59
N LEU A 100 9.32 9.93 -15.61
CA LEU A 100 9.36 11.39 -15.82
C LEU A 100 10.14 12.11 -14.72
N LEU A 101 9.97 11.72 -13.45
CA LEU A 101 10.78 12.26 -12.33
C LEU A 101 12.26 11.90 -12.46
N MET A 102 12.58 10.66 -12.83
CA MET A 102 13.95 10.21 -13.03
C MET A 102 14.64 11.00 -14.13
N LEU A 103 13.92 11.32 -15.22
CA LEU A 103 14.43 12.16 -16.30
C LEU A 103 14.70 13.61 -15.85
N GLU A 104 13.82 14.20 -15.02
CA GLU A 104 14.05 15.53 -14.43
C GLU A 104 15.27 15.54 -13.50
N GLN A 105 15.40 14.52 -12.64
CA GLN A 105 16.51 14.39 -11.69
C GLN A 105 17.83 14.02 -12.35
N HIS A 106 17.82 13.43 -13.55
CA HIS A 106 19.04 13.07 -14.27
C HIS A 106 19.93 14.28 -14.61
N PHE A 107 19.35 15.48 -14.70
CA PHE A 107 20.09 16.73 -14.89
C PHE A 107 20.79 17.23 -13.60
N GLN A 108 20.44 16.68 -12.44
CA GLN A 108 21.07 16.94 -11.14
C GLN A 108 21.99 15.75 -10.82
N SER A 109 23.21 15.79 -11.33
CA SER A 109 24.24 14.76 -11.19
C SER A 109 24.33 14.18 -9.77
N SER A 110 24.04 12.89 -9.59
CA SER A 110 24.31 12.17 -8.35
C SER A 110 25.58 11.35 -8.51
N GLY A 111 26.62 11.71 -7.73
CA GLY A 111 27.93 11.08 -7.78
C GLY A 111 27.87 9.58 -7.52
N MET A 112 28.81 8.84 -8.13
CA MET A 112 28.95 7.40 -7.90
C MET A 112 29.10 7.11 -6.40
N ILE A 113 28.14 6.39 -5.84
CA ILE A 113 28.27 5.80 -4.50
C ILE A 113 29.40 4.77 -4.58
N LYS A 114 30.54 5.06 -3.93
CA LYS A 114 31.62 4.10 -3.76
C LYS A 114 31.10 2.93 -2.93
N SER A 115 31.13 1.74 -3.50
CA SER A 115 30.79 0.50 -2.78
C SER A 115 31.82 0.28 -1.69
N THR A 116 31.38 0.30 -0.43
CA THR A 116 32.17 -0.21 0.70
C THR A 116 32.31 -1.72 0.53
N GLY A 117 33.56 -2.22 0.45
CA GLY A 117 33.91 -3.59 0.07
C GLY A 117 33.52 -4.72 1.01
N ARG A 118 32.52 -4.53 1.88
CA ARG A 118 32.04 -5.57 2.80
C ARG A 118 30.60 -5.94 2.45
N SER A 119 30.44 -7.08 1.78
CA SER A 119 29.15 -7.56 1.28
C SER A 119 28.42 -8.53 2.22
N MET A 120 29.08 -9.03 3.27
CA MET A 120 28.55 -10.12 4.11
C MET A 120 28.34 -9.68 5.56
N PHE A 121 27.11 -9.92 6.02
CA PHE A 121 26.65 -9.72 7.39
C PHE A 121 27.20 -10.82 8.31
N ASN A 122 27.73 -10.47 9.48
CA ASN A 122 28.34 -11.43 10.40
C ASN A 122 27.31 -11.97 11.42
N LEU A 123 27.47 -13.22 11.90
CA LEU A 123 26.64 -13.79 12.97
C LEU A 123 26.69 -12.98 14.27
N LYS A 124 27.81 -12.30 14.55
CA LYS A 124 27.91 -11.39 15.71
C LYS A 124 27.04 -10.14 15.56
N GLU A 125 26.93 -9.63 14.33
CA GLU A 125 26.06 -8.49 14.01
C GLU A 125 24.59 -8.92 14.07
N LEU A 126 24.28 -10.13 13.62
CA LEU A 126 22.95 -10.73 13.77
C LEU A 126 22.52 -10.78 15.22
N ALA A 127 23.38 -11.33 16.10
CA ALA A 127 23.09 -11.42 17.53
C ALA A 127 22.88 -10.02 18.15
N HIS A 128 23.66 -9.02 17.72
CA HIS A 128 23.52 -7.65 18.21
C HIS A 128 22.21 -6.99 17.78
N THR A 129 21.72 -7.27 16.56
CA THR A 129 20.49 -6.68 16.04
C THR A 129 19.23 -7.51 16.29
N TRP A 130 19.37 -8.77 16.70
CA TRP A 130 18.28 -9.76 16.76
C TRP A 130 17.02 -9.23 17.45
N TRP A 131 17.18 -8.64 18.63
CA TRP A 131 16.04 -8.13 19.38
C TRP A 131 15.33 -6.97 18.67
N GLY A 132 16.10 -6.06 18.06
CA GLY A 132 15.57 -4.98 17.24
C GLY A 132 14.85 -5.50 16.00
N THR A 133 15.39 -6.52 15.34
CA THR A 133 14.80 -7.18 14.17
C THR A 133 13.46 -7.84 14.51
N VAL A 134 13.38 -8.60 15.61
CA VAL A 134 12.13 -9.27 16.02
C VAL A 134 11.07 -8.24 16.39
N ARG A 135 11.42 -7.26 17.23
CA ARG A 135 10.51 -6.18 17.62
C ARG A 135 10.00 -5.39 16.41
N SER A 136 10.91 -5.02 15.50
CA SER A 136 10.57 -4.29 14.29
C SER A 136 9.74 -5.12 13.32
N SER A 137 9.92 -6.44 13.30
CA SER A 137 9.06 -7.35 12.54
C SER A 137 7.64 -7.39 13.10
N VAL A 138 7.47 -7.37 14.43
CA VAL A 138 6.13 -7.32 15.05
C VAL A 138 5.45 -5.98 14.74
N VAL A 139 6.16 -4.86 14.92
CA VAL A 139 5.62 -3.53 14.56
C VAL A 139 5.30 -3.48 13.07
N GLY A 140 6.19 -3.98 12.21
CA GLY A 140 6.00 -4.05 10.77
C GLY A 140 4.77 -4.87 10.38
N PHE A 141 4.55 -6.03 11.02
CA PHE A 141 3.35 -6.84 10.80
C PHE A 141 2.08 -6.08 11.20
N VAL A 142 2.04 -5.48 12.39
CA VAL A 142 0.88 -4.70 12.85
C VAL A 142 0.58 -3.54 11.91
N VAL A 143 1.59 -2.78 11.50
CA VAL A 143 1.44 -1.70 10.53
C VAL A 143 1.01 -2.23 9.16
N GLY A 144 1.51 -3.41 8.74
CA GLY A 144 1.10 -4.04 7.48
C GLY A 144 -0.37 -4.48 7.47
N VAL A 145 -0.91 -4.95 8.61
CA VAL A 145 -2.33 -5.31 8.75
C VAL A 145 -3.23 -4.07 8.69
N LEU A 146 -2.72 -2.89 9.04
CA LEU A 146 -3.49 -1.64 8.90
C LEU A 146 -3.60 -1.24 7.43
N PRO A 147 -4.82 -1.00 6.91
CA PRO A 147 -5.01 -0.63 5.52
C PRO A 147 -4.25 0.63 5.12
N GLY A 148 -3.55 0.54 3.99
CA GLY A 148 -2.80 1.61 3.35
C GLY A 148 -1.65 2.25 4.15
N ALA A 149 -1.28 1.74 5.33
CA ALA A 149 -0.11 2.22 6.05
C ALA A 149 1.20 1.84 5.31
N GLY A 150 1.24 0.65 4.72
CA GLY A 150 2.33 0.18 3.89
C GLY A 150 3.70 0.10 4.57
N ALA A 151 4.69 -0.35 3.79
CA ALA A 151 6.01 -0.65 4.32
C ALA A 151 6.84 0.60 4.65
N THR A 152 6.68 1.69 3.90
CA THR A 152 7.43 2.93 4.11
C THR A 152 7.17 3.54 5.49
N ILE A 153 5.90 3.54 5.92
CA ILE A 153 5.53 4.03 7.25
C ILE A 153 6.08 3.09 8.33
N ALA A 154 5.97 1.77 8.13
CA ALA A 154 6.54 0.79 9.05
C ALA A 154 8.05 1.00 9.26
N SER A 155 8.81 1.16 8.17
CA SER A 155 10.25 1.41 8.20
C SER A 155 10.61 2.73 8.88
N ALA A 156 9.87 3.81 8.60
CA ALA A 156 10.10 5.11 9.24
C ALA A 156 9.80 5.09 10.76
N MET A 157 8.72 4.39 11.15
CA MET A 157 8.34 4.20 12.54
C MET A 157 9.37 3.38 13.30
N THR A 158 9.83 2.25 12.76
CA THR A 158 10.82 1.41 13.45
C THR A 158 12.20 2.05 13.48
N TYR A 159 12.59 2.82 12.45
CA TYR A 159 13.79 3.65 12.51
C TYR A 159 13.75 4.62 13.69
N THR A 160 12.66 5.38 13.81
CA THR A 160 12.48 6.37 14.88
C THR A 160 12.42 5.71 16.26
N MET A 161 11.74 4.56 16.34
CA MET A 161 11.64 3.77 17.57
C MET A 161 13.01 3.26 18.04
N GLU A 162 13.80 2.65 17.14
CA GLU A 162 15.16 2.19 17.48
C GLU A 162 16.07 3.35 17.86
N LYS A 163 15.98 4.48 17.13
CA LYS A 163 16.74 5.69 17.46
C LYS A 163 16.41 6.20 18.87
N ASN A 164 15.12 6.24 19.24
CA ASN A 164 14.68 6.69 20.56
C ASN A 164 15.14 5.72 21.67
N ILE A 165 15.14 4.42 21.40
CA ILE A 165 15.53 3.39 22.36
C ILE A 165 17.05 3.36 22.56
N ALA A 166 17.82 3.65 21.52
CA ALA A 166 19.26 3.80 21.63
C ALA A 166 19.68 5.09 22.37
N GLY A 167 18.82 6.12 22.41
CA GLY A 167 19.07 7.35 23.14
C GLY A 167 20.31 8.13 22.64
N ALA A 168 20.87 8.97 23.52
CA ALA A 168 22.02 9.83 23.21
C ALA A 168 23.33 9.08 22.92
N SER A 169 23.42 7.79 23.25
CA SER A 169 24.58 6.93 22.98
C SER A 169 24.49 6.20 21.63
N GLY A 170 23.37 6.35 20.89
CA GLY A 170 23.20 5.73 19.59
C GLY A 170 24.03 6.39 18.47
N THR A 171 24.65 5.60 17.61
CA THR A 171 25.39 6.06 16.42
C THR A 171 24.51 6.17 15.17
N PHE A 172 23.20 6.34 15.35
CA PHE A 172 22.22 6.46 14.27
C PHE A 172 22.58 7.62 13.34
N GLY A 173 22.57 7.37 12.03
CA GLY A 173 23.01 8.34 11.01
C GLY A 173 24.52 8.35 10.75
N LYS A 174 25.34 7.65 11.57
CA LYS A 174 26.79 7.47 11.40
C LYS A 174 27.17 6.04 10.99
N GLY A 175 26.21 5.25 10.50
CA GLY A 175 26.42 3.86 10.08
C GLY A 175 26.02 2.79 11.11
N ASP A 176 25.15 3.10 12.07
CA ASP A 176 24.59 2.09 12.99
C ASP A 176 23.78 1.03 12.24
N ILE A 177 24.17 -0.24 12.38
CA ILE A 177 23.55 -1.40 11.72
C ILE A 177 22.07 -1.53 12.10
N ARG A 178 21.69 -1.16 13.33
CA ARG A 178 20.30 -1.18 13.79
C ARG A 178 19.41 -0.24 12.97
N GLY A 179 19.98 0.85 12.47
CA GLY A 179 19.32 1.81 11.60
C GLY A 179 18.97 1.28 10.20
N VAL A 180 19.50 0.11 9.82
CA VAL A 180 19.16 -0.58 8.56
C VAL A 180 18.37 -1.86 8.86
N ALA A 181 18.83 -2.66 9.83
CA ALA A 181 18.21 -3.95 10.15
C ALA A 181 16.75 -3.82 10.60
N ALA A 182 16.43 -2.81 11.44
CA ALA A 182 15.06 -2.62 11.93
C ALA A 182 14.08 -2.13 10.84
N PRO A 183 14.41 -1.09 10.04
CA PRO A 183 13.56 -0.68 8.92
C PRO A 183 13.35 -1.77 7.88
N GLU A 184 14.37 -2.56 7.55
CA GLU A 184 14.26 -3.67 6.60
C GLU A 184 13.43 -4.84 7.15
N ALA A 185 13.59 -5.17 8.44
CA ALA A 185 12.76 -6.17 9.09
C ALA A 185 11.27 -5.75 9.11
N ALA A 186 11.01 -4.48 9.40
CA ALA A 186 9.66 -3.92 9.40
C ALA A 186 9.05 -3.87 7.99
N ASN A 187 9.82 -3.47 6.98
CA ASN A 187 9.42 -3.48 5.57
C ASN A 187 8.96 -4.88 5.15
N ASN A 188 9.82 -5.87 5.36
CA ASN A 188 9.56 -7.25 4.97
C ASN A 188 8.39 -7.86 5.78
N ALA A 189 8.23 -7.52 7.06
CA ALA A 189 7.08 -7.95 7.85
C ALA A 189 5.78 -7.25 7.42
N SER A 190 5.82 -5.96 7.08
CA SER A 190 4.68 -5.20 6.60
C SER A 190 4.17 -5.71 5.26
N ALA A 191 5.08 -6.04 4.33
CA ALA A 191 4.73 -6.67 3.06
C ALA A 191 3.93 -7.97 3.26
N GLY A 192 4.42 -8.87 4.13
CA GLY A 192 3.67 -10.10 4.47
C GLY A 192 2.36 -9.84 5.21
N GLY A 193 2.35 -8.89 6.15
CA GLY A 193 1.17 -8.52 6.94
C GLY A 193 0.06 -7.89 6.09
N SER A 194 0.41 -7.14 5.05
CA SER A 194 -0.55 -6.49 4.15
C SER A 194 -1.40 -7.45 3.32
N PHE A 195 -0.96 -8.71 3.17
CA PHE A 195 -1.79 -9.75 2.56
C PHE A 195 -2.94 -10.22 3.45
N VAL A 196 -2.83 -10.05 4.77
CA VAL A 196 -3.87 -10.50 5.72
C VAL A 196 -5.20 -9.81 5.44
N PRO A 197 -5.33 -8.46 5.53
CA PRO A 197 -6.59 -7.79 5.22
C PRO A 197 -6.96 -7.89 3.73
N MET A 198 -5.96 -7.94 2.85
CA MET A 198 -6.19 -8.07 1.41
C MET A 198 -6.94 -9.36 1.07
N LEU A 199 -6.47 -10.51 1.55
CA LEU A 199 -7.06 -11.80 1.23
C LEU A 199 -8.30 -12.12 2.07
N THR A 200 -8.37 -11.60 3.30
CA THR A 200 -9.51 -11.88 4.21
C THR A 200 -10.67 -10.90 4.05
N LEU A 201 -10.39 -9.60 3.87
CA LEU A 201 -11.40 -8.54 3.83
C LEU A 201 -11.58 -7.93 2.43
N GLY A 202 -10.71 -8.26 1.47
CA GLY A 202 -10.71 -7.59 0.17
C GLY A 202 -10.21 -6.14 0.25
N VAL A 203 -9.46 -5.77 1.30
CA VAL A 203 -8.95 -4.41 1.49
C VAL A 203 -7.42 -4.39 1.50
N PRO A 204 -6.76 -3.67 0.57
CA PRO A 204 -5.30 -3.65 0.51
C PRO A 204 -4.63 -2.98 1.72
N GLY A 205 -3.55 -3.58 2.22
CA GLY A 205 -2.69 -3.01 3.28
C GLY A 205 -1.71 -1.93 2.78
N SER A 206 -1.50 -1.83 1.47
CA SER A 206 -0.50 -0.97 0.85
C SER A 206 -0.81 -0.70 -0.62
N GLY A 207 -0.14 0.28 -1.23
CA GLY A 207 -0.20 0.48 -2.68
C GLY A 207 0.25 -0.77 -3.47
N THR A 208 1.27 -1.50 -2.99
CA THR A 208 1.75 -2.73 -3.64
C THR A 208 0.75 -3.87 -3.57
N THR A 209 0.04 -4.03 -2.45
CA THR A 209 -1.05 -5.03 -2.35
C THR A 209 -2.29 -4.62 -3.13
N ALA A 210 -2.53 -3.34 -3.34
CA ALA A 210 -3.57 -2.87 -4.26
C ALA A 210 -3.26 -3.30 -5.70
N VAL A 211 -1.98 -3.20 -6.12
CA VAL A 211 -1.53 -3.75 -7.41
C VAL A 211 -1.72 -5.27 -7.48
N MET A 212 -1.37 -6.00 -6.43
CA MET A 212 -1.62 -7.45 -6.36
C MET A 212 -3.11 -7.78 -6.41
N MET A 213 -3.99 -6.95 -5.85
CA MET A 213 -5.43 -7.14 -5.87
C MET A 213 -5.97 -7.05 -7.29
N GLY A 214 -5.54 -6.04 -8.04
CA GLY A 214 -5.88 -5.95 -9.46
C GLY A 214 -5.30 -7.10 -10.28
N ALA A 215 -4.09 -7.57 -9.96
CA ALA A 215 -3.52 -8.75 -10.61
C ALA A 215 -4.36 -10.01 -10.35
N LEU A 216 -4.83 -10.24 -9.12
CA LEU A 216 -5.74 -11.34 -8.82
C LEU A 216 -7.10 -11.18 -9.53
N ALA A 217 -7.60 -9.96 -9.64
CA ALA A 217 -8.83 -9.67 -10.38
C ALA A 217 -8.70 -10.04 -11.88
N LEU A 218 -7.53 -9.84 -12.50
CA LEU A 218 -7.27 -10.29 -13.88
C LEU A 218 -7.39 -11.83 -14.04
N TYR A 219 -7.10 -12.58 -12.98
CA TYR A 219 -7.29 -14.04 -12.94
C TYR A 219 -8.69 -14.44 -12.44
N ASN A 220 -9.63 -13.51 -12.33
CA ASN A 220 -10.97 -13.71 -11.76
C ASN A 220 -10.95 -14.22 -10.30
N ILE A 221 -9.88 -13.93 -9.56
CA ILE A 221 -9.76 -14.26 -8.15
C ILE A 221 -10.16 -13.02 -7.36
N THR A 222 -11.32 -13.08 -6.69
CA THR A 222 -11.80 -11.98 -5.84
C THR A 222 -11.35 -12.22 -4.39
N PRO A 223 -10.48 -11.37 -3.82
CA PRO A 223 -10.07 -11.49 -2.43
C PRO A 223 -11.25 -11.19 -1.49
N GLY A 224 -11.27 -11.85 -0.33
CA GLY A 224 -12.33 -11.71 0.66
C GLY A 224 -12.63 -13.01 1.41
N PRO A 225 -13.64 -13.01 2.31
CA PRO A 225 -13.89 -14.13 3.20
C PRO A 225 -14.26 -15.41 2.44
N ALA A 226 -14.97 -15.25 1.33
CA ALA A 226 -15.38 -16.34 0.45
C ALA A 226 -14.19 -17.06 -0.21
N LEU A 227 -13.03 -16.42 -0.35
CA LEU A 227 -11.85 -17.04 -0.95
C LEU A 227 -11.35 -18.22 -0.11
N PHE A 228 -11.46 -18.14 1.22
CA PHE A 228 -11.04 -19.19 2.15
C PHE A 228 -11.96 -20.42 2.09
N THR A 229 -13.21 -20.25 1.68
CA THR A 229 -14.18 -21.36 1.56
C THR A 229 -14.26 -21.91 0.14
N GLN A 230 -14.20 -21.04 -0.88
CA GLN A 230 -14.31 -21.43 -2.29
C GLN A 230 -12.99 -21.95 -2.86
N ASN A 231 -11.86 -21.36 -2.46
CA ASN A 231 -10.54 -21.71 -3.01
C ASN A 231 -9.50 -21.96 -1.89
N PRO A 232 -9.76 -22.90 -0.95
CA PRO A 232 -8.87 -23.13 0.19
C PRO A 232 -7.47 -23.56 -0.24
N ASN A 233 -7.35 -24.38 -1.29
CA ASN A 233 -6.06 -24.83 -1.81
C ASN A 233 -5.20 -23.67 -2.31
N LEU A 234 -5.81 -22.65 -2.92
CA LEU A 234 -5.10 -21.46 -3.39
C LEU A 234 -4.60 -20.64 -2.20
N VAL A 235 -5.46 -20.39 -1.22
CA VAL A 235 -5.12 -19.57 -0.06
C VAL A 235 -4.03 -20.22 0.79
N TRP A 236 -4.22 -21.48 1.17
CA TRP A 236 -3.23 -22.21 1.98
C TRP A 236 -1.97 -22.54 1.19
N GLY A 237 -2.08 -22.78 -0.12
CA GLY A 237 -0.95 -22.91 -1.02
C GLY A 237 -0.12 -21.62 -1.10
N LEU A 238 -0.78 -20.46 -1.19
CA LEU A 238 -0.12 -19.16 -1.15
C LEU A 238 0.57 -18.94 0.18
N ILE A 239 -0.10 -19.16 1.32
CA ILE A 239 0.49 -19.01 2.66
C ILE A 239 1.69 -19.96 2.85
N ALA A 240 1.58 -21.21 2.44
CA ALA A 240 2.68 -22.17 2.49
C ALA A 240 3.84 -21.72 1.59
N SER A 241 3.54 -21.23 0.38
CA SER A 241 4.55 -20.68 -0.53
C SER A 241 5.25 -19.47 0.05
N MET A 242 4.62 -18.67 0.92
CA MET A 242 5.29 -17.54 1.59
C MET A 242 6.39 -18.01 2.56
N PHE A 243 6.23 -19.15 3.24
CA PHE A 243 7.30 -19.72 4.06
C PHE A 243 8.49 -20.14 3.21
N VAL A 244 8.21 -20.86 2.12
CA VAL A 244 9.24 -21.30 1.17
C VAL A 244 9.91 -20.09 0.51
N ALA A 245 9.13 -19.09 0.11
CA ALA A 245 9.61 -17.86 -0.52
C ALA A 245 10.51 -17.06 0.43
N ASN A 246 10.26 -17.03 1.74
CA ASN A 246 11.17 -16.39 2.70
C ASN A 246 12.55 -17.07 2.73
N VAL A 247 12.60 -18.40 2.68
CA VAL A 247 13.86 -19.16 2.62
C VAL A 247 14.54 -18.94 1.28
N LEU A 248 13.78 -19.04 0.19
CA LEU A 248 14.28 -18.83 -1.16
C LEU A 248 14.79 -17.39 -1.37
N LEU A 249 14.13 -16.40 -0.79
CA LEU A 249 14.58 -15.01 -0.74
C LEU A 249 15.94 -14.90 -0.06
N LEU A 250 16.20 -15.62 1.03
CA LEU A 250 17.52 -15.58 1.68
C LEU A 250 18.59 -16.20 0.77
N VAL A 251 18.29 -17.38 0.20
CA VAL A 251 19.20 -18.12 -0.70
C VAL A 251 19.50 -17.33 -1.97
N MET A 252 18.53 -16.59 -2.51
CA MET A 252 18.71 -15.75 -3.69
C MET A 252 19.37 -14.41 -3.37
N ASN A 253 18.97 -13.74 -2.29
CA ASN A 253 19.48 -12.40 -2.01
C ASN A 253 20.96 -12.41 -1.67
N ILE A 254 21.46 -13.36 -0.87
CA ILE A 254 22.86 -13.37 -0.42
C ILE A 254 23.85 -13.43 -1.61
N PRO A 255 23.71 -14.36 -2.58
CA PRO A 255 24.58 -14.38 -3.77
C PRO A 255 24.33 -13.20 -4.71
N LEU A 256 23.08 -12.74 -4.84
CA LEU A 256 22.71 -11.68 -5.78
C LEU A 256 22.96 -10.26 -5.24
N VAL A 257 23.41 -10.06 -3.99
CA VAL A 257 23.74 -8.73 -3.45
C VAL A 257 24.68 -7.96 -4.40
N GLY A 258 25.67 -8.65 -4.98
CA GLY A 258 26.59 -8.06 -5.96
C GLY A 258 25.90 -7.60 -7.24
N VAL A 259 24.89 -8.35 -7.71
CA VAL A 259 24.10 -8.00 -8.90
C VAL A 259 23.17 -6.82 -8.59
N PHE A 260 22.44 -6.86 -7.47
CA PHE A 260 21.53 -5.78 -7.07
C PHE A 260 22.27 -4.46 -6.82
N SER A 261 23.43 -4.52 -6.16
CA SER A 261 24.28 -3.33 -5.98
C SER A 261 24.88 -2.82 -7.30
N SER A 262 25.10 -3.68 -8.28
CA SER A 262 25.52 -3.28 -9.63
C SER A 262 24.37 -2.67 -10.43
N MET A 263 23.12 -3.12 -10.24
CA MET A 263 21.95 -2.50 -10.88
C MET A 263 21.75 -1.04 -10.48
N LEU A 264 22.17 -0.64 -9.27
CA LEU A 264 22.18 0.78 -8.85
C LEU A 264 23.13 1.64 -9.69
N ARG A 265 24.04 1.03 -10.45
CA ARG A 265 24.96 1.72 -11.37
C ARG A 265 24.46 1.70 -12.81
N THR A 266 23.35 1.00 -13.10
CA THR A 266 22.79 0.96 -14.44
C THR A 266 22.33 2.37 -14.81
N PRO A 267 22.77 2.90 -15.95
CA PRO A 267 22.46 4.27 -16.30
C PRO A 267 20.98 4.42 -16.70
N ASN A 268 20.42 5.59 -16.38
CA ASN A 268 19.00 5.90 -16.64
C ASN A 268 18.64 5.76 -18.13
N TRP A 269 19.57 5.99 -19.06
CA TRP A 269 19.32 5.84 -20.50
C TRP A 269 18.99 4.41 -20.92
N LEU A 270 19.35 3.40 -20.12
CA LEU A 270 18.95 2.01 -20.37
C LEU A 270 17.69 1.63 -19.57
N LEU A 271 17.61 2.07 -18.31
CA LEU A 271 16.48 1.75 -17.42
C LEU A 271 15.17 2.36 -17.91
N VAL A 272 15.19 3.65 -18.29
CA VAL A 272 13.98 4.39 -18.67
C VAL A 272 13.30 3.80 -19.91
N PRO A 273 13.99 3.58 -21.04
CA PRO A 273 13.36 2.95 -22.21
C PRO A 273 12.88 1.53 -21.93
N GLY A 274 13.62 0.77 -21.11
CA GLY A 274 13.22 -0.60 -20.73
C GLY A 274 11.91 -0.62 -19.95
N ILE A 275 11.76 0.26 -18.95
CA ILE A 275 10.51 0.39 -18.18
C ILE A 275 9.37 0.80 -19.11
N LEU A 276 9.56 1.81 -19.96
CA LEU A 276 8.52 2.29 -20.88
C LEU A 276 8.11 1.21 -21.89
N ALA A 277 9.05 0.44 -22.43
CA ALA A 277 8.75 -0.64 -23.35
C ALA A 277 7.90 -1.73 -22.68
N VAL A 278 8.31 -2.21 -21.51
CA VAL A 278 7.57 -3.24 -20.77
C VAL A 278 6.20 -2.72 -20.32
N SER A 279 6.11 -1.48 -19.84
CA SER A 279 4.86 -0.83 -19.46
C SER A 279 3.88 -0.71 -20.62
N THR A 280 4.37 -0.26 -21.79
CA THR A 280 3.55 -0.11 -23.01
C THR A 280 3.04 -1.47 -23.49
N VAL A 281 3.92 -2.48 -23.53
CA VAL A 281 3.53 -3.86 -23.89
C VAL A 281 2.52 -4.42 -22.89
N GLY A 282 2.73 -4.20 -21.59
CA GLY A 282 1.84 -4.67 -20.53
C GLY A 282 0.44 -4.09 -20.66
N VAL A 283 0.30 -2.77 -20.83
CA VAL A 283 -1.01 -2.14 -21.05
C VAL A 283 -1.65 -2.63 -22.34
N TYR A 284 -0.90 -2.64 -23.44
CA TYR A 284 -1.44 -3.05 -24.74
C TYR A 284 -1.87 -4.53 -24.77
N SER A 285 -1.20 -5.41 -24.01
CA SER A 285 -1.50 -6.85 -24.00
C SER A 285 -2.87 -7.21 -23.43
N VAL A 286 -3.50 -6.32 -22.64
CA VAL A 286 -4.78 -6.63 -21.99
C VAL A 286 -5.96 -6.46 -22.94
N HIS A 287 -6.05 -5.32 -23.63
CA HIS A 287 -7.19 -5.01 -24.51
C HIS A 287 -6.82 -4.67 -25.96
N ALA A 288 -5.52 -4.63 -26.28
CA ALA A 288 -5.03 -4.24 -27.60
C ALA A 288 -5.57 -2.88 -28.10
N THR A 289 -5.85 -1.95 -27.18
CA THR A 289 -6.34 -0.61 -27.53
C THR A 289 -5.25 0.46 -27.42
N THR A 290 -5.26 1.40 -28.37
CA THR A 290 -4.37 2.58 -28.34
C THR A 290 -4.89 3.66 -27.40
N PHE A 291 -6.18 3.64 -27.08
CA PHE A 291 -6.80 4.53 -26.11
C PHE A 291 -6.18 4.32 -24.71
N ASP A 292 -6.02 3.08 -24.28
CA ASP A 292 -5.40 2.74 -22.98
C ASP A 292 -3.95 3.24 -22.90
N LEU A 293 -3.19 3.20 -24.01
CA LEU A 293 -1.83 3.73 -24.07
C LEU A 293 -1.80 5.26 -23.92
N THR A 294 -2.76 5.94 -24.55
CA THR A 294 -2.89 7.40 -24.43
C THR A 294 -3.28 7.79 -23.01
N LEU A 295 -4.24 7.08 -22.42
CA LEU A 295 -4.70 7.31 -21.06
C LEU A 295 -3.60 7.02 -20.03
N MET A 296 -2.80 5.96 -20.24
CA MET A 296 -1.60 5.66 -19.46
C MET A 296 -0.62 6.84 -19.47
N ALA A 297 -0.36 7.44 -20.65
CA ALA A 297 0.52 8.59 -20.76
C ALA A 297 -0.04 9.83 -20.04
N VAL A 298 -1.35 10.08 -20.15
CA VAL A 298 -2.04 11.16 -19.41
C VAL A 298 -1.90 10.95 -17.90
N PHE A 299 -2.17 9.76 -17.38
CA PHE A 299 -1.96 9.45 -15.97
C PHE A 299 -0.49 9.55 -15.56
N GLY A 300 0.44 9.21 -16.45
CA GLY A 300 1.88 9.45 -16.26
C GLY A 300 2.20 10.91 -15.98
N VAL A 301 1.70 11.82 -16.81
CA VAL A 301 1.89 13.26 -16.65
C VAL A 301 1.19 13.78 -15.40
N VAL A 302 -0.06 13.38 -15.16
CA VAL A 302 -0.82 13.78 -13.95
C VAL A 302 -0.12 13.29 -12.69
N GLY A 303 0.31 12.03 -12.66
CA GLY A 303 1.06 11.46 -11.55
C GLY A 303 2.38 12.18 -11.31
N TYR A 304 3.09 12.57 -12.37
CA TYR A 304 4.32 13.36 -12.29
C TYR A 304 4.05 14.71 -11.60
N LEU A 305 3.01 15.43 -12.02
CA LEU A 305 2.61 16.71 -11.43
C LEU A 305 2.21 16.57 -9.95
N LEU A 306 1.40 15.56 -9.62
CA LEU A 306 0.96 15.28 -8.26
C LEU A 306 2.13 14.94 -7.34
N ARG A 307 3.09 14.12 -7.81
CA ARG A 307 4.30 13.78 -7.06
C ARG A 307 5.18 15.01 -6.81
N LYS A 308 5.30 15.91 -7.79
CA LYS A 308 6.02 17.18 -7.63
C LYS A 308 5.41 18.07 -6.55
N GLN A 309 4.10 17.99 -6.36
CA GLN A 309 3.39 18.66 -5.26
C GLN A 309 3.47 17.89 -3.93
N GLY A 310 4.17 16.75 -3.87
CA GLY A 310 4.27 15.91 -2.68
C GLY A 310 2.97 15.17 -2.34
N VAL A 311 2.12 14.92 -3.34
CA VAL A 311 0.92 14.11 -3.18
C VAL A 311 1.32 12.63 -3.25
N PRO A 312 0.95 11.81 -2.25
CA PRO A 312 1.28 10.40 -2.25
C PRO A 312 0.43 9.63 -3.27
N MET A 313 1.05 8.75 -4.07
CA MET A 313 0.33 7.97 -5.09
C MET A 313 -0.42 6.76 -4.51
N ALA A 314 0.09 6.17 -3.43
CA ALA A 314 -0.51 4.98 -2.81
C ALA A 314 -1.99 5.20 -2.38
N PRO A 315 -2.34 6.33 -1.73
CA PRO A 315 -3.73 6.64 -1.38
C PRO A 315 -4.65 6.84 -2.59
N LEU A 316 -4.12 7.39 -3.68
CA LEU A 316 -4.89 7.55 -4.93
C LEU A 316 -5.26 6.19 -5.50
N ILE A 317 -4.29 5.29 -5.60
CA ILE A 317 -4.53 3.92 -6.11
C ILE A 317 -5.44 3.15 -5.18
N LEU A 318 -5.30 3.30 -3.86
CA LEU A 318 -6.24 2.69 -2.93
C LEU A 318 -7.65 3.26 -3.11
N GLY A 319 -7.78 4.58 -3.28
CA GLY A 319 -9.04 5.26 -3.60
C GLY A 319 -9.69 4.68 -4.86
N PHE A 320 -8.89 4.47 -5.89
CA PHE A 320 -9.34 3.91 -7.15
C PHE A 320 -9.85 2.47 -7.01
N VAL A 321 -9.07 1.59 -6.36
CA VAL A 321 -9.45 0.17 -6.19
C VAL A 321 -10.65 0.00 -5.27
N LEU A 322 -10.70 0.76 -4.17
CA LEU A 322 -11.77 0.64 -3.19
C LEU A 322 -13.03 1.42 -3.60
N GLY A 323 -12.96 2.33 -4.55
CA GLY A 323 -14.05 3.26 -4.85
C GLY A 323 -15.33 2.57 -5.30
N GLU A 324 -15.23 1.64 -6.23
CA GLU A 324 -16.39 0.88 -6.72
C GLU A 324 -17.03 0.07 -5.58
N MET A 325 -16.22 -0.66 -4.81
CA MET A 325 -16.71 -1.44 -3.68
C MET A 325 -17.33 -0.55 -2.59
N MET A 326 -16.75 0.62 -2.33
CA MET A 326 -17.26 1.58 -1.35
C MET A 326 -18.62 2.11 -1.78
N GLU A 327 -18.74 2.54 -3.04
CA GLU A 327 -19.99 3.05 -3.61
C GLU A 327 -21.08 1.97 -3.61
N GLN A 328 -20.77 0.75 -4.08
CA GLN A 328 -21.73 -0.34 -4.13
C GLN A 328 -22.24 -0.72 -2.74
N ASN A 329 -21.36 -0.80 -1.75
CA ASN A 329 -21.75 -1.14 -0.38
C ASN A 329 -22.57 -0.02 0.28
N LEU A 330 -22.21 1.25 0.05
CA LEU A 330 -23.02 2.39 0.51
C LEU A 330 -24.43 2.33 -0.08
N ARG A 331 -24.53 2.17 -1.41
CA ARG A 331 -25.83 2.11 -2.10
C ARG A 331 -26.65 0.92 -1.63
N ARG A 332 -26.05 -0.27 -1.52
CA ARG A 332 -26.72 -1.47 -1.00
C ARG A 332 -27.26 -1.24 0.42
N ALA A 333 -26.47 -0.62 1.31
CA ALA A 333 -26.91 -0.31 2.66
C ALA A 333 -28.13 0.64 2.67
N LEU A 334 -28.07 1.72 1.91
CA LEU A 334 -29.16 2.70 1.83
C LEU A 334 -30.41 2.13 1.15
N SER A 335 -30.26 1.27 0.15
CA SER A 335 -31.39 0.60 -0.50
C SER A 335 -32.14 -0.33 0.47
N ILE A 336 -31.45 -0.99 1.41
CA ILE A 336 -32.09 -1.87 2.41
C ILE A 336 -33.03 -1.07 3.35
N THR A 337 -32.70 0.18 3.64
CA THR A 337 -33.43 1.04 4.59
C THR A 337 -34.17 2.19 3.90
N ASN A 338 -34.43 2.10 2.59
CA ASN A 338 -35.10 3.14 1.81
C ASN A 338 -34.47 4.55 1.96
N GLY A 339 -33.15 4.61 2.12
CA GLY A 339 -32.38 5.85 2.18
C GLY A 339 -32.03 6.34 3.58
N GLU A 340 -32.37 5.62 4.65
CA GLU A 340 -32.03 6.04 6.01
C GLU A 340 -30.52 5.86 6.29
N LEU A 341 -29.84 6.97 6.60
CA LEU A 341 -28.41 6.96 6.95
C LEU A 341 -28.11 6.26 8.30
N GLY A 342 -29.15 6.01 9.11
CA GLY A 342 -29.04 5.36 10.42
C GLY A 342 -28.39 3.97 10.35
N ILE A 343 -28.64 3.23 9.26
CA ILE A 343 -28.09 1.89 9.03
C ILE A 343 -26.56 1.84 9.14
N LEU A 344 -25.88 2.94 8.81
CA LEU A 344 -24.42 3.04 8.85
C LEU A 344 -23.88 3.02 10.29
N LEU A 345 -24.72 3.26 11.30
CA LEU A 345 -24.33 3.34 12.72
C LEU A 345 -25.10 2.36 13.61
N GLU A 346 -26.03 1.57 13.08
CA GLU A 346 -26.82 0.62 13.87
C GLU A 346 -25.95 -0.54 14.40
N SER A 347 -25.17 -1.13 13.50
CA SER A 347 -24.35 -2.30 13.81
C SER A 347 -23.24 -1.98 14.82
N PRO A 348 -23.02 -2.85 15.83
CA PRO A 348 -21.92 -2.67 16.79
C PRO A 348 -20.55 -2.71 16.11
N ILE A 349 -20.39 -3.49 15.03
CA ILE A 349 -19.16 -3.57 14.26
C ILE A 349 -18.91 -2.24 13.55
N SER A 350 -19.94 -1.72 12.86
CA SER A 350 -19.85 -0.43 12.17
C SER A 350 -19.50 0.71 13.14
N ARG A 351 -20.16 0.77 14.30
CA ARG A 351 -19.83 1.76 15.35
C ARG A 351 -18.38 1.66 15.81
N GLY A 352 -17.86 0.44 16.00
CA GLY A 352 -16.46 0.21 16.32
C GLY A 352 -15.51 0.73 15.24
N LEU A 353 -15.79 0.43 13.97
CA LEU A 353 -15.00 0.89 12.83
C LEU A 353 -15.02 2.43 12.70
N TRP A 354 -16.18 3.05 12.84
CA TRP A 354 -16.32 4.51 12.86
C TRP A 354 -15.56 5.15 14.01
N LEU A 355 -15.66 4.59 15.22
CA LEU A 355 -14.93 5.09 16.38
C LEU A 355 -13.42 5.06 16.13
N ILE A 356 -12.90 3.93 15.65
CA ILE A 356 -11.46 3.81 15.37
C ILE A 356 -11.05 4.72 14.20
N ALA A 357 -11.88 4.85 13.16
CA ALA A 357 -11.61 5.75 12.04
C ALA A 357 -11.49 7.21 12.52
N VAL A 358 -12.42 7.67 13.36
CA VAL A 358 -12.36 9.00 13.97
C VAL A 358 -11.11 9.16 14.84
N LEU A 359 -10.78 8.16 15.66
CA LEU A 359 -9.56 8.19 16.48
C LEU A 359 -8.30 8.28 15.62
N MET A 360 -8.22 7.55 14.51
CA MET A 360 -7.06 7.57 13.60
C MET A 360 -6.85 8.94 12.96
N VAL A 361 -7.92 9.67 12.64
CA VAL A 361 -7.83 11.01 12.05
C VAL A 361 -7.56 12.07 13.11
N VAL A 362 -8.17 11.97 14.29
CA VAL A 362 -8.19 13.04 15.31
C VAL A 362 -7.01 12.93 16.29
N VAL A 363 -6.60 11.74 16.70
CA VAL A 363 -5.55 11.56 17.72
C VAL A 363 -4.18 12.05 17.26
N PRO A 364 -3.67 11.72 16.05
CA PRO A 364 -2.36 12.19 15.60
C PRO A 364 -2.19 13.72 15.61
N PRO A 365 -3.12 14.53 15.04
CA PRO A 365 -2.98 15.99 15.09
C PRO A 365 -3.10 16.56 16.51
N LEU A 366 -3.99 16.01 17.36
CA LEU A 366 -4.09 16.44 18.76
C LEU A 366 -2.78 16.19 19.54
N LEU A 367 -2.16 15.03 19.37
CA LEU A 367 -0.87 14.72 19.99
C LEU A 367 0.25 15.64 19.49
N ARG A 368 0.27 15.97 18.19
CA ARG A 368 1.22 16.94 17.62
C ARG A 368 1.04 18.33 18.21
N LEU A 369 -0.21 18.80 18.33
CA LEU A 369 -0.53 20.08 18.96
C LEU A 369 -0.11 20.11 20.44
N ARG A 370 -0.38 19.03 21.18
CA ARG A 370 0.03 18.92 22.59
C ARG A 370 1.55 18.92 22.75
N ARG A 371 2.28 18.17 21.92
CA ARG A 371 3.76 18.17 21.93
C ARG A 371 4.34 19.54 21.58
N ARG A 372 3.77 20.24 20.60
CA ARG A 372 4.17 21.62 20.25
C ARG A 372 3.93 22.59 21.41
N ARG A 373 2.78 22.50 22.08
CA ARG A 373 2.47 23.32 23.26
C ARG A 373 3.43 23.05 24.42
N LEU A 374 3.74 21.78 24.71
CA LEU A 374 4.70 21.41 25.76
C LEU A 374 6.12 21.89 25.42
N ALA A 375 6.55 21.78 24.16
CA ALA A 375 7.84 22.31 23.74
C ALA A 375 7.91 23.85 23.82
N ALA A 376 6.81 24.54 23.51
CA ALA A 376 6.70 26.00 23.63
C ALA A 376 6.58 26.48 25.09
N GLN A 377 6.20 25.61 26.03
CA GLN A 377 6.18 25.92 27.47
C GLN A 377 7.52 25.61 28.15
N ALA A 378 8.38 24.80 27.51
CA ALA A 378 9.70 24.44 28.00
C ALA A 378 10.83 25.31 27.43
N ALA A 379 10.54 26.10 26.39
CA ALA A 379 11.39 27.16 25.84
C ALA A 379 10.97 28.51 26.44
#